data_AF-A0A925JNS7-F1
#
_entry.id   AF-A0A925JNS7-F1
#
_cell.length_a   1.000
_cell.length_b   1.000
_cell.length_c   1.000
_cell.angle_alpha   90.00
_cell.angle_beta   90.00
_cell.angle_gamma   90.00
#
_symmetry.space_group_name_H-M   'P 1'
#
loop_
_entity.id
_entity.type
_entity.pdbx_description
1 polymer ?
#
loop_
_entity_poly.entity_id
_entity_poly.type
_entity_poly.pdbx_seq_one_letter_code
_entity_poly.pdbx_strand_id
1 'polypeptide(L)'
;MSAALLNITVHDGSRQFSELPQTASWYELRAHLKELDGVEITEFLTDHVTEAWMDFSYRGNQFSVNNQFGDYWFFVQDPSCSEEVLLAVFNHCKSLLGKGE
;
A
#
# COMPACT_ATOMS: atom_id res chain seq x y z
N MET A 1 -14.96 -13.57 4.03
CA MET A 1 -13.68 -14.07 4.57
C MET A 1 -12.81 -12.86 4.86
N SER A 2 -12.32 -12.71 6.08
CA SER A 2 -11.27 -11.71 6.38
C SER A 2 -10.01 -12.11 5.63
N ALA A 3 -9.44 -11.20 4.83
CA ALA A 3 -8.13 -11.45 4.23
C ALA A 3 -7.08 -11.50 5.34
N ALA A 4 -6.17 -12.47 5.29
CA ALA A 4 -5.05 -12.51 6.21
C ALA A 4 -4.01 -11.48 5.77
N LEU A 5 -3.68 -10.53 6.65
CA LEU A 5 -2.58 -9.60 6.43
C LEU A 5 -1.24 -10.31 6.61
N LEU A 6 -0.25 -9.92 5.81
CA LEU A 6 1.12 -10.38 5.99
C LEU A 6 1.71 -9.79 7.28
N ASN A 7 2.72 -10.47 7.84
CA ASN A 7 3.45 -9.98 8.99
C ASN A 7 4.95 -10.26 8.82
N ILE A 8 5.51 -9.66 7.76
CA ILE A 8 6.92 -9.81 7.40
C ILE A 8 7.64 -8.52 7.78
N THR A 9 8.52 -8.58 8.77
CA THR A 9 9.42 -7.47 9.09
C THR A 9 10.60 -7.51 8.14
N VAL A 10 10.80 -6.44 7.37
CA VAL A 10 11.93 -6.33 6.44
C VAL A 10 13.12 -5.64 7.13
N HIS A 11 14.26 -5.57 6.43
CA HIS A 11 15.55 -5.19 7.02
C HIS A 11 15.55 -3.79 7.68
N ASP A 12 14.74 -2.85 7.19
CA ASP A 12 14.64 -1.49 7.77
C ASP A 12 13.74 -1.40 9.00
N GLY A 13 13.14 -2.52 9.43
CA GLY A 13 12.25 -2.61 10.58
C GLY A 13 10.77 -2.38 10.26
N SER A 14 10.43 -1.96 9.04
CA SER A 14 9.04 -1.85 8.59
C SER A 14 8.39 -3.23 8.43
N ARG A 15 7.06 -3.26 8.45
CA ARG A 15 6.27 -4.47 8.21
C ARG A 15 5.63 -4.40 6.83
N GLN A 16 5.93 -5.38 6.00
CA GLN A 16 5.09 -5.69 4.84
C GLN A 16 3.80 -6.37 5.32
N PHE A 17 2.66 -5.77 4.97
CA PHE A 17 1.35 -6.24 5.44
C PHE A 17 0.41 -6.69 4.32
N SER A 18 0.73 -6.40 3.06
CA SER A 18 -0.04 -6.90 1.92
C SER A 18 0.77 -6.94 0.63
N GLU A 19 0.34 -7.81 -0.27
CA GLU A 19 0.68 -7.82 -1.69
C GLU A 19 -0.64 -7.83 -2.47
N LEU A 20 -0.78 -6.99 -3.49
CA LEU A 20 -1.95 -6.95 -4.37
C LEU A 20 -1.49 -6.91 -5.82
N PRO A 21 -2.19 -7.57 -6.76
CA PRO A 21 -1.77 -7.57 -8.16
C PRO A 21 -1.81 -6.18 -8.76
N GLN A 22 -0.83 -5.86 -9.62
CA GLN A 22 -0.77 -4.59 -10.35
C GLN A 22 -1.75 -4.61 -11.54
N THR A 23 -3.05 -4.65 -11.26
CA THR A 23 -4.12 -4.63 -12.28
C THR A 23 -4.50 -3.23 -12.74
N ALA A 24 -4.00 -2.21 -12.04
CA ALA A 24 -4.13 -0.80 -12.38
C ALA A 24 -2.75 -0.12 -12.35
N SER A 25 -2.63 1.01 -13.05
CA SER A 25 -1.41 1.81 -13.06
C SER A 25 -1.16 2.50 -11.71
N TRP A 26 0.09 2.92 -11.47
CA TRP A 26 0.41 3.65 -10.25
C TRP A 26 -0.28 5.02 -10.21
N TYR A 27 -0.59 5.60 -11.38
CA TYR A 27 -1.38 6.84 -11.47
C TYR A 27 -2.78 6.62 -10.89
N GLU A 28 -3.42 5.51 -11.26
CA GLU A 28 -4.75 5.13 -10.77
C GLU A 28 -4.71 4.77 -9.29
N LEU A 29 -3.71 3.99 -8.85
CA LEU A 29 -3.55 3.67 -7.43
C LEU A 29 -3.33 4.93 -6.59
N ARG A 30 -2.49 5.86 -7.04
CA ARG A 30 -2.25 7.14 -6.35
C ARG A 30 -3.51 8.00 -6.27
N ALA A 31 -4.27 8.08 -7.36
CA ALA A 31 -5.53 8.82 -7.37
C ALA A 31 -6.52 8.19 -6.39
N HIS A 32 -6.66 6.87 -6.43
CA HIS A 32 -7.52 6.11 -5.56
C HIS A 32 -7.14 6.25 -4.08
N LEU A 33 -5.84 6.17 -3.73
CA LEU A 33 -5.36 6.37 -2.36
C LEU A 33 -5.80 7.72 -1.77
N LYS A 34 -5.85 8.79 -2.58
CA LYS A 34 -6.30 10.12 -2.14
C LYS A 34 -7.80 10.18 -1.82
N GLU A 35 -8.57 9.19 -2.25
CA GLU A 35 -10.00 9.09 -1.94
C GLU A 35 -10.24 8.45 -0.56
N LEU A 36 -9.22 7.87 0.06
CA LEU A 36 -9.32 7.38 1.44
C LEU A 36 -9.22 8.56 2.40
N ASP A 37 -10.33 8.86 3.08
CA ASP A 37 -10.43 10.00 3.99
C ASP A 37 -9.35 9.96 5.09
N GLY A 38 -8.57 11.04 5.20
CA GLY A 38 -7.44 11.13 6.13
C GLY A 38 -6.11 10.55 5.61
N VAL A 39 -6.02 10.19 4.32
CA VAL A 39 -4.73 9.91 3.67
C VAL A 39 -4.05 11.21 3.23
N GLU A 40 -2.74 11.28 3.47
CA GLU A 40 -1.87 12.32 2.91
C GLU A 40 -0.70 11.67 2.16
N ILE A 41 -0.56 11.96 0.86
CA ILE A 41 0.62 11.52 0.09
C ILE A 41 1.81 12.39 0.50
N THR A 42 2.86 11.78 1.06
CA THR A 42 4.02 12.48 1.63
C THR A 42 5.21 12.52 0.68
N GLU A 43 5.49 11.43 -0.03
CA GLU A 43 6.55 11.35 -1.03
C GLU A 43 6.13 10.46 -2.20
N PHE A 44 6.69 10.74 -3.38
CA PHE A 44 6.43 9.94 -4.57
C PHE A 44 7.64 9.95 -5.50
N LEU A 45 8.19 8.76 -5.77
CA LEU A 45 9.32 8.54 -6.66
C LEU A 45 8.90 7.58 -7.77
N THR A 46 9.26 7.89 -9.01
CA THR A 46 9.07 6.97 -10.14
C THR A 46 10.09 7.25 -11.22
N ASP A 47 10.51 6.20 -11.92
CA ASP A 47 11.31 6.30 -13.15
C ASP A 47 10.42 6.46 -14.41
N HIS A 48 9.09 6.50 -14.24
CA HIS A 48 8.07 6.49 -15.28
C HIS A 48 8.05 5.24 -16.19
N VAL A 49 8.81 4.20 -15.88
CA VAL A 49 8.98 3.00 -16.72
C VAL A 49 8.74 1.71 -15.95
N THR A 50 9.47 1.48 -14.86
CA THR A 50 9.51 0.20 -14.14
C THR A 50 9.16 0.33 -12.66
N GLU A 51 9.56 1.41 -12.00
CA GLU A 51 9.47 1.55 -10.54
C GLU A 51 8.65 2.78 -10.14
N ALA A 52 7.78 2.57 -9.17
CA ALA A 52 6.97 3.57 -8.50
C ALA A 52 6.98 3.24 -7.01
N TRP A 53 7.41 4.22 -6.23
CA TRP A 53 7.42 4.21 -4.77
C TRP A 53 6.55 5.36 -4.28
N MET A 54 5.51 5.06 -3.52
CA MET A 54 4.61 6.06 -2.93
C MET A 54 4.67 5.95 -1.43
N ASP A 55 4.97 7.06 -0.77
CA ASP A 55 4.83 7.20 0.67
C ASP A 55 3.59 8.02 0.99
N PHE A 56 2.88 7.60 2.02
CA PHE A 56 1.69 8.28 2.49
C PHE A 56 1.49 8.05 3.98
N SER A 57 0.79 8.99 4.62
CA SER A 57 0.35 8.83 6.00
C SER A 57 -1.14 8.53 6.07
N TYR A 58 -1.55 7.74 7.06
CA TYR A 58 -2.96 7.48 7.35
C TYR A 58 -3.14 7.20 8.84
N ARG A 59 -4.06 7.93 9.48
CA ARG A 59 -4.37 7.83 10.92
C ARG A 59 -3.10 7.83 11.80
N GLY A 60 -2.15 8.71 11.49
CA GLY A 60 -0.90 8.88 12.25
C GLY A 60 0.19 7.82 11.99
N ASN A 61 -0.02 6.90 11.06
CA ASN A 61 0.99 5.90 10.67
C ASN A 61 1.56 6.24 9.29
N GLN A 62 2.82 5.91 9.07
CA GLN A 62 3.50 6.09 7.79
C GLN A 62 3.52 4.78 7.00
N PHE A 63 3.21 4.87 5.72
CA PHE A 63 3.08 3.76 4.80
C PHE A 63 3.91 4.01 3.55
N SER A 64 4.32 2.91 2.94
CA SER A 64 4.95 2.89 1.63
C SER A 64 4.28 1.84 0.76
N VAL A 65 4.21 2.09 -0.54
CA VAL A 65 3.87 1.07 -1.53
C VAL A 65 4.83 1.15 -2.69
N ASN A 66 5.37 0.00 -3.08
CA ASN A 66 6.19 -0.13 -4.28
C ASN A 66 5.54 -1.12 -5.25
N ASN A 67 5.72 -0.91 -6.56
CA ASN A 67 5.43 -1.98 -7.52
C ASN A 67 6.66 -2.86 -7.71
N GLN A 68 6.49 -4.17 -7.54
CA GLN A 68 7.54 -5.16 -7.70
C GLN A 68 6.98 -6.47 -8.22
N PHE A 69 7.66 -7.07 -9.20
CA PHE A 69 7.31 -8.39 -9.75
C PHE A 69 5.88 -8.54 -10.29
N GLY A 70 5.22 -7.44 -10.69
CA GLY A 70 3.83 -7.45 -11.16
C GLY A 70 2.78 -7.25 -10.06
N ASP A 71 3.23 -6.96 -8.83
CA ASP A 71 2.38 -6.68 -7.67
C ASP A 71 2.71 -5.30 -7.08
N TYR A 72 1.80 -4.76 -6.29
CA TYR A 72 2.04 -3.70 -5.33
C TYR A 72 2.26 -4.31 -3.94
N TRP A 73 3.42 -4.07 -3.34
CA TRP A 73 3.70 -4.46 -1.97
C TRP A 73 3.53 -3.27 -1.04
N PHE A 74 2.80 -3.49 0.06
CA PHE A 74 2.44 -2.45 1.00
C PHE A 74 3.16 -2.65 2.33
N PHE A 75 3.74 -1.56 2.83
CA PHE A 75 4.52 -1.51 4.06
C PHE A 75 3.98 -0.47 5.03
N VAL A 76 4.15 -0.74 6.32
CA VAL A 76 3.94 0.23 7.39
C VAL A 76 5.23 0.38 8.17
N GLN A 77 5.63 1.62 8.46
CA GLN A 77 6.89 1.91 9.13
C GLN A 77 6.92 1.35 10.56
N ASP A 78 5.82 1.45 11.31
CA ASP A 78 5.69 0.87 12.64
C ASP A 78 5.05 -0.54 12.55
N PRO A 79 5.80 -1.62 12.83
CA PRO A 79 5.27 -2.99 12.77
C PRO A 79 4.18 -3.26 13.82
N SER A 80 4.05 -2.41 14.85
CA SER A 80 3.01 -2.50 15.87
C SER A 80 1.70 -1.81 15.48
N CYS A 81 1.63 -1.22 14.29
CA CYS A 81 0.41 -0.62 13.75
C CYS A 81 -0.78 -1.59 13.83
N SER A 82 -1.92 -1.08 14.32
CA SER A 82 -3.11 -1.89 14.56
C SER A 82 -3.65 -2.51 13.26
N GLU A 83 -4.11 -3.76 13.34
CA GLU A 83 -4.69 -4.44 12.17
C GLU A 83 -5.89 -3.70 11.57
N GLU A 84 -6.67 -2.97 12.36
CA GLU A 84 -7.78 -2.15 11.84
C GLU A 84 -7.31 -1.13 10.80
N VAL A 85 -6.21 -0.41 11.11
CA VAL A 85 -5.65 0.59 10.21
C VAL A 85 -5.08 -0.07 8.95
N LEU A 86 -4.36 -1.18 9.12
CA LEU A 86 -3.82 -1.94 7.99
C LEU A 86 -4.93 -2.49 7.07
N LEU A 87 -6.01 -3.01 7.66
CA LEU A 87 -7.17 -3.50 6.93
C LEU A 87 -7.91 -2.39 6.19
N ALA A 88 -7.98 -1.18 6.75
CA ALA A 88 -8.60 -0.04 6.07
C ALA A 88 -7.85 0.31 4.77
N VAL A 89 -6.51 0.44 4.84
CA VAL A 89 -5.66 0.67 3.67
C VAL A 89 -5.78 -0.48 2.67
N PHE A 90 -5.67 -1.72 3.16
CA PHE A 90 -5.77 -2.93 2.35
C PHE A 90 -7.10 -3.00 1.59
N ASN A 91 -8.23 -2.89 2.29
CA ASN A 91 -9.56 -3.01 1.68
C ASN A 91 -9.82 -1.89 0.66
N HIS A 92 -9.36 -0.67 0.96
CA HIS A 92 -9.44 0.45 0.04
C HIS A 92 -8.71 0.16 -1.26
N CYS A 93 -7.42 -0.20 -1.19
CA CYS A 93 -6.60 -0.51 -2.37
C CYS A 93 -7.10 -1.76 -3.11
N LYS A 94 -7.55 -2.79 -2.38
CA LYS A 94 -8.10 -4.02 -2.95
C LYS A 94 -9.35 -3.75 -3.79
N SER A 95 -10.17 -2.76 -3.45
CA SER A 95 -11.36 -2.42 -4.25
C SER A 95 -11.02 -1.95 -5.68
N LEU A 96 -9.82 -1.41 -5.88
CA LEU A 96 -9.27 -1.06 -7.18
C LEU A 96 -8.53 -2.26 -7.80
N LEU A 97 -7.57 -2.81 -7.05
CA LEU A 97 -6.57 -3.75 -7.58
C LEU A 97 -7.07 -5.21 -7.66
N GLY A 98 -8.09 -5.56 -6.90
CA GLY A 98 -8.65 -6.91 -6.86
C GLY A 98 -9.59 -7.26 -8.02
N LYS A 99 -9.73 -6.38 -9.04
CA LYS A 99 -10.65 -6.57 -10.18
C LYS A 99 -10.07 -7.43 -11.32
N GLY A 100 -8.95 -8.12 -11.08
CA GLY A 100 -8.27 -8.95 -12.08
C GLY A 100 -8.42 -10.46 -11.86
N GLU A 101 -9.66 -10.96 -11.73
CA GLU A 101 -10.03 -12.37 -11.93
C GLU A 101 -11.38 -12.46 -12.65
#